data_AF-R7LXE5-F1
#
_entry.id   AF-R7LXE5-F1
#
_cell.length_a   1.000
_cell.length_b   1.000
_cell.length_c   1.000
_cell.angle_alpha   90.00
_cell.angle_beta   90.00
_cell.angle_gamma   90.00
#
_symmetry.space_group_name_H-M   'P 1'
#
loop_
_entity.id
_entity.type
_entity.pdbx_description
1 polymer ?
#
loop_
_entity_poly.entity_id
_entity_poly.type
_entity_poly.pdbx_seq_one_letter_code
_entity_poly.pdbx_strand_id
1 'polypeptide(L)' 'MDITDWNNDEILRLVMAKGHITQKMLLEDLKKDNGEKIPQSTFSCKIRRNTLKLTEFQKICKICGYSIKLERNL' A
#
# COMPACT_ATOMS: atom_id res chain seq x y z
N MET A 1 -9.87 -3.98 -17.43
CA MET A 1 -8.50 -4.39 -17.08
C MET A 1 -8.61 -5.13 -15.77
N ASP A 2 -8.08 -6.35 -15.69
CA ASP A 2 -8.12 -7.13 -14.45
C ASP A 2 -7.14 -6.54 -13.44
N ILE A 3 -7.55 -6.40 -12.19
CA ILE A 3 -6.69 -5.90 -11.11
C ILE A 3 -5.54 -6.87 -10.80
N THR A 4 -5.68 -8.14 -11.20
CA THR A 4 -4.65 -9.17 -11.00
C THR A 4 -3.38 -8.92 -11.83
N ASP A 5 -3.48 -8.14 -12.91
CA ASP A 5 -2.34 -7.81 -13.76
C ASP A 5 -1.59 -6.56 -13.30
N TRP A 6 -2.08 -5.91 -12.23
CA TRP A 6 -1.57 -4.62 -11.81
C TRP A 6 -0.34 -4.77 -10.91
N ASN A 7 0.62 -3.86 -11.08
CA ASN A 7 1.76 -3.76 -10.19
C ASN A 7 1.41 -2.96 -8.91
N ASN A 8 2.30 -2.99 -7.93
CA ASN A 8 2.10 -2.30 -6.65
C ASN A 8 1.78 -0.80 -6.79
N ASP A 9 2.33 -0.09 -7.79
CA ASP A 9 2.06 1.34 -8.01
C ASP A 9 0.61 1.58 -8.42
N GLU A 10 0.11 0.79 -9.35
CA GLU A 10 -1.25 0.90 -9.87
C GLU A 10 -2.27 0.58 -8.76
N ILE A 11 -2.04 -0.50 -8.02
CA ILE A 11 -2.91 -0.91 -6.91
C ILE A 11 -2.89 0.15 -5.80
N LEU A 12 -1.72 0.64 -5.40
CA LEU A 12 -1.61 1.62 -4.32
C LEU A 12 -2.23 2.96 -4.69
N ARG A 13 -2.03 3.44 -5.93
CA ARG A 13 -2.69 4.67 -6.40
C ARG A 13 -4.20 4.57 -6.31
N LEU A 14 -4.77 3.43 -6.70
CA LEU A 14 -6.22 3.20 -6.60
C LEU A 14 -6.69 3.22 -5.14
N VAL A 15 -6.04 2.42 -4.29
CA VAL A 15 -6.39 2.28 -2.86
C VAL A 15 -6.28 3.63 -2.14
N MET A 16 -5.22 4.38 -2.40
CA MET A 16 -4.99 5.71 -1.81
C MET A 16 -5.98 6.75 -2.32
N ALA A 17 -6.24 6.79 -3.64
CA ALA A 17 -7.20 7.74 -4.22
C ALA A 17 -8.61 7.52 -3.67
N LYS A 18 -9.04 6.27 -3.56
CA LYS A 18 -10.35 5.91 -3.01
C LYS A 18 -10.44 6.12 -1.50
N GLY A 19 -9.33 5.96 -0.77
CA GLY A 19 -9.24 6.30 0.66
C GLY A 19 -9.10 7.81 0.93
N HIS A 20 -8.99 8.65 -0.12
CA HIS A 20 -8.67 10.08 -0.01
C HIS A 20 -7.37 10.36 0.76
N ILE A 21 -6.39 9.46 0.66
CA ILE A 21 -5.11 9.54 1.37
C ILE A 21 -4.00 9.91 0.40
N THR A 22 -3.17 10.89 0.78
CA THR A 22 -1.94 11.22 0.05
C THR A 22 -0.77 10.33 0.50
N GLN A 23 0.27 10.21 -0.33
CA GLN A 23 1.47 9.44 0.04
C GLN A 23 2.11 9.97 1.33
N LYS A 24 2.09 11.29 1.54
CA LYS A 24 2.60 11.91 2.75
C LYS A 24 1.80 11.49 3.98
N MET A 25 0.46 11.57 3.91
CA MET A 25 -0.42 11.16 5.01
C MET A 25 -0.24 9.68 5.33
N LEU A 26 -0.18 8.82 4.32
CA LEU A 26 0.06 7.39 4.50
C LEU A 26 1.37 7.12 5.26
N LEU A 27 2.46 7.81 4.91
CA LEU A 27 3.74 7.66 5.59
C LEU A 27 3.73 8.20 7.02
N GLU A 28 3.00 9.29 7.28
CA GLU A 28 2.79 9.81 8.63
C GLU A 28 2.00 8.84 9.50
N ASP A 29 0.95 8.22 8.96
CA ASP A 29 0.13 7.25 9.68
C ASP A 29 0.85 5.92 9.88
N LEU A 30 1.64 5.45 8.90
CA LEU A 30 2.54 4.30 9.07
C LEU A 30 3.56 4.53 10.20
N LYS A 31 4.10 5.76 10.30
CA LYS A 31 5.02 6.15 11.37
C LYS A 31 4.32 6.15 12.74
N LYS A 32 3.07 6.62 12.83
CA LYS A 32 2.30 6.60 14.07
C LYS A 32 1.95 5.17 14.51
N ASP A 33 1.58 4.30 13.57
CA ASP A 33 1.12 2.94 13.84
C ASP A 33 2.28 2.00 14.26
N ASN A 34 3.47 2.14 13.69
CA ASN A 34 4.59 1.20 13.94
C ASN A 34 5.88 1.85 14.48
N GLY A 35 5.93 3.17 14.67
CA GLY A 35 7.16 3.88 15.06
C GLY A 35 8.25 3.90 13.97
N GLU A 36 8.11 3.10 12.91
CA GLU A 36 9.05 3.01 11.81
C GLU A 36 8.94 4.23 10.89
N LYS A 37 10.06 4.94 10.71
CA LYS A 37 10.16 6.04 9.76
C LYS A 37 10.67 5.52 8.43
N ILE A 38 9.77 5.16 7.53
CA ILE A 38 10.14 4.83 6.15
C ILE A 38 10.37 6.14 5.38
N PRO A 39 11.57 6.37 4.80
CA PRO A 39 11.78 7.52 3.93
C PRO A 39 10.86 7.45 2.72
N GLN A 40 10.31 8.60 2.30
CA GLN A 40 9.42 8.67 1.13
C GLN A 40 10.08 8.13 -0.13
N SER A 41 11.38 8.39 -0.33
CA SER A 41 12.16 7.85 -1.45
C SER A 41 12.28 6.33 -1.43
N THR A 42 12.46 5.73 -0.24
CA THR A 42 12.47 4.27 -0.06
C THR A 42 11.10 3.67 -0.39
N PHE A 43 10.02 4.31 0.06
CA PHE A 43 8.66 3.87 -0.23
C PHE A 43 8.37 3.92 -1.73
N SER A 44 8.63 5.06 -2.39
CA SER A 44 8.47 5.18 -3.85
C SER A 44 9.33 4.17 -4.62
N CYS A 45 10.55 3.88 -4.17
CA CYS A 45 11.40 2.84 -4.77
C CYS A 45 10.81 1.43 -4.63
N LYS A 46 10.26 1.08 -3.45
CA LYS A 46 9.62 -0.22 -3.23
C LYS A 46 8.39 -0.42 -4.11
N ILE A 47 7.57 0.62 -4.22
CA ILE A 47 6.38 0.62 -5.08
C ILE A 47 6.79 0.38 -6.53
N ARG A 48 7.68 1.23 -7.06
CA ARG A 48 8.12 1.15 -8.45
C ARG A 48 8.78 -0.18 -8.80
N ARG A 49 9.52 -0.78 -7.86
CA ARG A 49 10.22 -2.06 -8.08
C ARG A 49 9.34 -3.29 -7.82
N ASN A 50 8.07 -3.10 -7.48
CA ASN A 50 7.16 -4.17 -7.11
C ASN A 50 7.67 -5.04 -5.93
N THR A 51 8.42 -4.44 -4.99
CA THR A 51 9.06 -5.16 -3.85
C THR A 51 8.35 -4.96 -2.52
N LEU A 52 7.13 -4.43 -2.54
CA LEU A 52 6.32 -4.27 -1.33
C LEU A 52 5.93 -5.66 -0.80
N LYS A 53 6.22 -5.92 0.47
CA LYS A 53 5.83 -7.19 1.11
C LYS A 53 4.32 -7.19 1.36
N LEU A 54 3.71 -8.37 1.37
CA LEU A 54 2.28 -8.55 1.66
C LEU A 54 1.87 -7.92 3.00
N THR A 55 2.72 -8.03 4.03
CA THR A 55 2.49 -7.43 5.35
C THR A 55 2.48 -5.90 5.31
N GLU A 56 3.34 -5.29 4.49
CA GLU A 56 3.36 -3.84 4.27
C GLU A 56 2.10 -3.40 3.51
N PHE A 57 1.71 -4.16 2.48
CA PHE A 57 0.49 -3.91 1.72
C PHE A 57 -0.78 -4.01 2.57
N GLN A 58 -0.90 -5.04 3.41
CA GLN A 58 -1.99 -5.18 4.39
C GLN A 58 -2.12 -3.97 5.31
N LYS A 59 -1.01 -3.46 5.82
CA LYS A 59 -1.00 -2.26 6.68
C LYS A 59 -1.49 -1.03 5.93
N ILE A 60 -1.03 -0.83 4.70
CA ILE A 60 -1.48 0.29 3.86
C ILE A 60 -2.98 0.19 3.59
N CYS A 61 -3.48 -0.99 3.21
CA CYS A 61 -4.91 -1.22 3.03
C CYS A 61 -5.69 -0.89 4.30
N LYS A 62 -5.23 -1.33 5.48
CA LYS A 62 -5.88 -1.02 6.76
C LYS A 62 -5.95 0.49 7.02
N ILE A 63 -4.88 1.24 6.79
CA ILE A 63 -4.85 2.71 6.92
C ILE A 63 -5.84 3.36 5.95
N CYS A 64 -5.91 2.86 4.71
CA CYS A 64 -6.84 3.34 3.70
C CYS A 64 -8.29 2.85 3.89
N GLY A 65 -8.60 2.09 4.96
CA GLY A 65 -9.95 1.61 5.26
C GLY A 65 -10.37 0.32 4.53
N TYR A 66 -9.41 -0.46 4.02
CA TYR A 66 -9.64 -1.70 3.28
C TYR A 66 -9.26 -2.94 4.09
N SER A 67 -10.06 -4.01 3.95
CA SER A 67 -9.70 -5.35 4.38
C SER A 67 -9.17 -6.18 3.20
N ILE A 68 -8.01 -6.81 3.36
CA ILE A 68 -7.49 -7.77 2.37
C ILE A 68 -8.07 -9.15 2.66
N LYS A 69 -8.65 -9.80 1.64
CA LYS A 69 -9.03 -11.21 1.67
C LYS A 69 -8.13 -11.99 0.74
N LEU A 70 -7.55 -13.08 1.24
CA LEU A 70 -6.79 -14.03 0.44
C LEU A 70 -7.72 -15.20 0.15
N GLU A 71 -7.98 -15.45 -1.13
CA GLU A 71 -8.80 -16.55 -1.60
C GLU A 71 -7.93 -17.51 -2.40
N ARG A 72 -8.09 -18.82 -2.16
CA ARG A 72 -7.40 -19.86 -2.92
C ARG A 72 -8.36 -20.34 -4.00
N ASN A 73 -8.04 -20.05 -5.25
CA ASN A 73 -8.75 -20.64 -6.39
C ASN A 73 -8.30 -22.11 -6.53
N LEU A 74 -9.27 -23.02 -6.58
CA LEU A 74 -9.09 -24.46 -6.79
C LEU A 74 -9.16 -24.80 -8.28
#